data_AF-A0A202DE03-F1
#
_entry.id   AF-A0A202DE03-F1
#
_cell.length_a   1.000
_cell.length_b   1.000
_cell.length_c   1.000
_cell.angle_alpha   90.00
_cell.angle_beta   90.00
_cell.angle_gamma   90.00
#
_symmetry.space_group_name_H-M   'P 1'
#
loop_
_entity.id
_entity.type
_entity.pdbx_description
1 polymer ?
#
loop_
_entity_poly.entity_id
_entity_poly.type
_entity_poly.pdbx_seq_one_letter_code
_entity_poly.pdbx_strand_id
1 'polypeptide(L)'
;MKKSMLIITLCTIIAAGCGAPKEETTKSDLLKPELLFTLADQYDSPDGMTIGKDGNIYLAMNCAGKDFKFANHAKIMRITADDKLEEVGTLPPHPETKVASPLGIVFGPDGSLYICDNQAFAGGTKKSRVLRMTIEDGKAVKTEVLVEGLQMANGIAVRGGSLYVNETAIDPEAKPMISGVYRFKFSELDPANVIKVTGSDDPHLFLKVETDYPNDLMKVGANGIDFDSKGNMYVCNFGEAAVIKATFKEDGTIDKVSNLCKGQGIESSDGCHIDQNDDLWVADFMGNAIVKVCTKSGDVTIVAKNEPGDGKDGALDAPSECIRRGNKVYVSNIDITYGPNAYDELQTMSVINLE
;
A
#
# COMPACT_ATOMS: atom_id res chain seq x y z
N MET A 1 27.88 -39.52 -78.73
CA MET A 1 26.54 -39.84 -78.16
C MET A 1 26.66 -41.07 -77.27
N LYS A 2 26.61 -40.90 -75.95
CA LYS A 2 26.28 -41.93 -74.94
C LYS A 2 26.05 -41.18 -73.62
N LYS A 3 24.81 -41.15 -73.15
CA LYS A 3 24.41 -40.59 -71.86
C LYS A 3 24.37 -41.74 -70.85
N SER A 4 25.02 -41.54 -69.70
CA SER A 4 24.82 -42.36 -68.50
C SER A 4 23.82 -41.67 -67.58
N MET A 5 22.91 -42.46 -67.04
CA MET A 5 21.82 -42.09 -66.15
C MET A 5 22.30 -42.31 -64.70
N LEU A 6 22.09 -41.32 -63.83
CA LEU A 6 22.24 -41.48 -62.38
C LEU A 6 20.97 -40.95 -61.71
N ILE A 7 20.29 -41.84 -60.99
CA ILE A 7 19.08 -41.58 -60.21
C ILE A 7 19.52 -41.08 -58.83
N ILE A 8 19.00 -39.94 -58.40
CA ILE A 8 19.11 -39.46 -57.02
C ILE A 8 17.70 -39.18 -56.52
N THR A 9 17.28 -39.98 -55.54
CA THR A 9 16.07 -39.80 -54.72
C THR A 9 16.32 -38.65 -53.75
N LEU A 10 15.44 -37.65 -53.70
CA LEU A 10 15.47 -36.60 -52.66
C LEU A 10 14.14 -36.55 -51.92
N CYS A 11 14.21 -36.76 -50.60
CA CYS A 11 13.11 -36.71 -49.65
C CYS A 11 12.55 -35.28 -49.50
N THR A 12 11.23 -35.20 -49.44
CA THR A 12 10.42 -34.03 -49.07
C THR A 12 10.64 -33.61 -47.61
N ILE A 13 10.94 -32.33 -47.38
CA ILE A 13 10.80 -31.66 -46.08
C ILE A 13 9.61 -30.70 -46.19
N ILE A 14 8.60 -30.90 -45.35
CA ILE A 14 7.44 -30.01 -45.19
C ILE A 14 7.85 -28.90 -44.21
N ALA A 15 7.87 -27.66 -44.67
CA ALA A 15 8.11 -26.49 -43.83
C ALA A 15 6.81 -26.14 -43.07
N ALA A 16 6.88 -26.14 -41.74
CA ALA A 16 5.83 -25.68 -40.85
C ALA A 16 5.71 -24.14 -40.90
N GLY A 17 4.47 -23.65 -40.81
CA GLY A 17 4.11 -22.25 -40.98
C GLY A 17 4.75 -21.29 -39.99
N CYS A 18 5.12 -20.12 -40.49
CA CYS A 18 5.50 -18.95 -39.70
C CYS A 18 4.31 -18.47 -38.87
N GLY A 19 4.42 -18.54 -37.54
CA GLY A 19 3.62 -17.71 -36.64
C GLY A 19 4.12 -16.27 -36.73
N ALA A 20 3.20 -15.32 -36.91
CA ALA A 20 3.51 -13.90 -36.79
C ALA A 20 4.05 -13.60 -35.38
N PRO A 21 5.03 -12.69 -35.22
CA PRO A 21 5.46 -12.24 -33.90
C PRO A 21 4.25 -11.59 -33.21
N LYS A 22 4.03 -11.93 -31.94
CA LYS A 22 3.19 -11.10 -31.06
C LYS A 22 3.78 -9.69 -31.08
N GLU A 23 2.96 -8.69 -31.38
CA GLU A 23 3.33 -7.29 -31.22
C GLU A 23 3.86 -7.09 -29.79
N GLU A 24 5.13 -6.71 -29.69
CA GLU A 24 5.67 -6.10 -28.49
C GLU A 24 4.85 -4.83 -28.26
N THR A 25 4.09 -4.81 -27.16
CA THR A 25 3.46 -3.61 -26.64
C THR A 25 4.52 -2.51 -26.59
N THR A 26 4.31 -1.46 -27.37
CA THR A 26 5.07 -0.22 -27.35
C THR A 26 5.31 0.19 -25.89
N LYS A 27 6.57 0.32 -25.47
CA LYS A 27 6.91 0.99 -24.21
C LYS A 27 6.17 2.33 -24.22
N SER A 28 5.11 2.43 -23.40
CA SER A 28 4.69 3.74 -22.91
C SER A 28 5.92 4.31 -22.24
N ASP A 29 6.33 5.51 -22.63
CA ASP A 29 7.38 6.21 -21.90
C ASP A 29 6.94 6.31 -20.44
N LEU A 30 7.84 5.94 -19.52
CA LEU A 30 7.58 6.08 -18.09
C LEU A 30 7.35 7.57 -17.80
N LEU A 31 6.31 7.87 -17.02
CA LEU A 31 6.10 9.22 -16.54
C LEU A 31 7.20 9.57 -15.53
N LYS A 32 7.62 10.84 -15.53
CA LYS A 32 8.60 11.34 -14.59
C LYS A 32 7.88 11.85 -13.33
N PRO A 33 8.21 11.32 -12.14
CA PRO A 33 7.84 11.95 -10.87
C PRO A 33 8.45 13.36 -10.74
N GLU A 34 7.68 14.28 -10.18
CA GLU A 34 8.08 15.66 -9.91
C GLU A 34 8.01 15.96 -8.42
N LEU A 35 8.83 16.90 -7.96
CA LEU A 35 8.84 17.31 -6.56
C LEU A 35 7.53 18.02 -6.23
N LEU A 36 6.75 17.44 -5.30
CA LEU A 36 5.57 18.08 -4.75
C LEU A 36 5.96 18.98 -3.57
N PHE A 37 6.65 18.39 -2.57
CA PHE A 37 7.12 19.10 -1.40
C PHE A 37 8.51 18.63 -1.00
N THR A 38 9.34 19.58 -0.57
CA THR A 38 10.39 19.32 0.42
C THR A 38 9.76 19.52 1.80
N LEU A 39 9.84 18.50 2.65
CA LEU A 39 9.29 18.56 4.00
C LEU A 39 10.23 19.35 4.92
N ALA A 40 9.66 20.05 5.90
CA ALA A 40 10.45 20.72 6.94
C ALA A 40 11.03 19.67 7.90
N ASP A 41 12.20 19.93 8.50
CA ASP A 41 12.97 18.98 9.33
C ASP A 41 12.18 18.27 10.44
N GLN A 42 11.07 18.85 10.93
CA GLN A 42 10.21 18.20 11.92
C GLN A 42 9.24 17.15 11.34
N TYR A 43 9.19 17.00 10.02
CA TYR A 43 8.31 16.12 9.28
C TYR A 43 9.18 15.19 8.42
N ASP A 44 9.09 13.89 8.69
CA ASP A 44 9.79 12.85 7.96
C ASP A 44 8.90 11.61 7.87
N SER A 45 9.24 10.71 6.95
CA SER A 45 8.54 9.46 6.72
C SER A 45 7.03 9.63 6.55
N PRO A 46 6.57 10.42 5.56
CA PRO A 46 5.16 10.41 5.16
C PRO A 46 4.78 9.00 4.71
N ASP A 47 3.60 8.55 5.12
CA ASP A 47 3.13 7.21 4.79
C ASP A 47 1.67 7.25 4.32
N GLY A 48 0.77 6.54 4.99
CA GLY A 48 -0.60 6.34 4.52
C GLY A 48 -1.36 7.64 4.22
N MET A 49 -2.19 7.60 3.18
CA MET A 49 -2.98 8.72 2.70
C MET A 49 -4.46 8.36 2.52
N THR A 50 -5.35 9.36 2.54
CA THR A 50 -6.76 9.18 2.19
C THR A 50 -7.38 10.46 1.66
N ILE A 51 -8.39 10.36 0.78
CA ILE A 51 -9.14 11.53 0.29
C ILE A 51 -10.33 11.80 1.21
N GLY A 52 -10.41 13.01 1.76
CA GLY A 52 -11.56 13.49 2.50
C GLY A 52 -12.73 13.87 1.61
N LYS A 53 -13.94 13.95 2.19
CA LYS A 53 -15.15 14.43 1.47
C LYS A 53 -15.03 15.88 0.98
N ASP A 54 -14.08 16.63 1.54
CA ASP A 54 -13.70 17.99 1.13
C ASP A 54 -12.79 18.01 -0.11
N GLY A 55 -12.37 16.85 -0.63
CA GLY A 55 -11.46 16.71 -1.77
C GLY A 55 -9.98 16.89 -1.42
N ASN A 56 -9.66 17.12 -0.15
CA ASN A 56 -8.28 17.22 0.32
C ASN A 56 -7.70 15.82 0.54
N ILE A 57 -6.39 15.68 0.39
CA ILE A 57 -5.69 14.45 0.76
C ILE A 57 -5.20 14.64 2.20
N TYR A 58 -5.54 13.71 3.08
CA TYR A 58 -4.98 13.63 4.41
C TYR A 58 -3.85 12.62 4.37
N LEU A 59 -2.78 12.86 5.11
CA LEU A 59 -1.63 11.96 5.18
C LEU A 59 -1.14 11.79 6.61
N ALA A 60 -0.69 10.58 6.90
CA ALA A 60 0.07 10.25 8.08
C ALA A 60 1.52 10.69 7.90
N MET A 61 2.03 11.49 8.83
CA MET A 61 3.45 11.76 8.98
C MET A 61 3.95 10.88 10.13
N ASN A 62 4.70 9.83 9.81
CA ASN A 62 5.14 8.88 10.81
C ASN A 62 6.13 9.52 11.78
N CYS A 63 6.99 10.41 11.27
CA CYS A 63 8.08 11.02 12.04
C CYS A 63 9.03 9.96 12.64
N ALA A 64 9.27 8.87 11.89
CA ALA A 64 10.13 7.76 12.32
C ALA A 64 11.57 8.20 12.53
N GLY A 65 12.05 9.10 11.65
CA GLY A 65 13.42 9.56 11.59
C GLY A 65 14.45 8.43 11.36
N LYS A 66 15.71 8.83 11.28
CA LYS A 66 16.83 7.90 11.09
C LYS A 66 16.90 6.82 12.17
N ASP A 67 16.95 5.57 11.75
CA ASP A 67 16.99 4.37 12.61
C ASP A 67 15.77 4.22 13.53
N PHE A 68 14.59 4.76 13.15
CA PHE A 68 13.37 4.70 13.97
C PHE A 68 13.54 5.32 15.36
N LYS A 69 14.17 6.50 15.44
CA LYS A 69 14.41 7.22 16.70
C LYS A 69 13.22 8.04 17.18
N PHE A 70 12.27 8.35 16.30
CA PHE A 70 11.07 9.13 16.62
C PHE A 70 11.37 10.44 17.34
N ALA A 71 12.32 11.22 16.82
CA ALA A 71 12.74 12.48 17.43
C ALA A 71 11.65 13.55 17.41
N ASN A 72 10.73 13.46 16.45
CA ASN A 72 9.58 14.33 16.29
C ASN A 72 8.28 13.55 16.60
N HIS A 73 7.21 14.26 16.96
CA HIS A 73 5.93 13.62 17.18
C HIS A 73 5.17 13.41 15.87
N ALA A 74 4.63 12.21 15.69
CA ALA A 74 3.78 11.86 14.56
C ALA A 74 2.58 12.80 14.41
N LYS A 75 2.21 13.08 13.16
CA LYS A 75 1.20 14.08 12.82
C LYS A 75 0.26 13.57 11.73
N ILE A 76 -0.92 14.20 11.69
CA ILE A 76 -1.78 14.17 10.52
C ILE A 76 -1.62 15.52 9.82
N MET A 77 -1.32 15.46 8.53
CA MET A 77 -1.22 16.61 7.65
C MET A 77 -2.33 16.54 6.59
N ARG A 78 -2.54 17.64 5.88
CA ARG A 78 -3.51 17.76 4.80
C ARG A 78 -2.90 18.49 3.61
N ILE A 79 -3.05 17.91 2.42
CA ILE A 79 -2.77 18.53 1.14
C ILE A 79 -4.08 19.09 0.59
N THR A 80 -4.17 20.41 0.53
CA THR A 80 -5.34 21.12 0.04
C THR A 80 -5.58 20.90 -1.45
N ALA A 81 -6.73 21.30 -1.96
CA ALA A 81 -7.05 21.24 -3.40
C ALA A 81 -6.10 22.10 -4.27
N ASP A 82 -5.46 23.12 -3.70
CA ASP A 82 -4.44 23.96 -4.35
C ASP A 82 -3.01 23.55 -3.97
N ASP A 83 -2.82 22.29 -3.56
CA ASP A 83 -1.52 21.66 -3.29
C ASP A 83 -0.69 22.39 -2.22
N LYS A 84 -1.33 22.79 -1.12
CA LYS A 84 -0.64 23.28 0.09
C LYS A 84 -0.67 22.25 1.19
N LEU A 85 0.45 22.12 1.89
CA LEU A 85 0.59 21.24 3.06
C LEU A 85 0.24 21.99 4.34
N GLU A 86 -0.73 21.49 5.10
CA GLU A 86 -1.21 22.07 6.35
C GLU A 86 -1.26 21.03 7.46
N GLU A 87 -0.87 21.42 8.68
CA GLU A 87 -0.98 20.52 9.85
C GLU A 87 -2.42 20.44 10.34
N VAL A 88 -2.92 19.20 10.52
CA VAL A 88 -4.23 18.92 11.13
C VAL A 88 -4.09 18.73 12.64
N GLY A 89 -3.11 17.93 13.07
CA GLY A 89 -2.85 17.71 14.48
C GLY A 89 -1.77 16.68 14.78
N THR A 90 -1.43 16.56 16.05
CA THR A 90 -0.41 15.63 16.56
C THR A 90 -1.10 14.41 17.18
N LEU A 91 -0.56 13.21 16.92
CA LEU A 91 -1.08 11.97 17.50
C LEU A 91 -0.57 11.76 18.94
N PRO A 92 -1.40 11.23 19.84
CA PRO A 92 -0.96 10.91 21.19
C PRO A 92 -0.03 9.69 21.17
N PRO A 93 1.10 9.72 21.89
CA PRO A 93 2.00 8.57 21.96
C PRO A 93 1.30 7.37 22.62
N HIS A 94 1.69 6.16 22.21
CA HIS A 94 1.28 4.95 22.88
C HIS A 94 1.83 4.94 24.33
N PRO A 95 1.04 4.56 25.36
CA PRO A 95 1.44 4.68 26.76
C PRO A 95 2.71 3.91 27.14
N GLU A 96 3.01 2.78 26.49
CA GLU A 96 4.20 1.96 26.80
C GLU A 96 5.43 2.34 25.96
N THR A 97 5.33 2.30 24.63
CA THR A 97 6.42 2.63 23.68
C THR A 97 6.74 4.12 23.59
N LYS A 98 5.89 5.00 24.12
CA LYS A 98 6.08 6.47 24.22
C LYS A 98 6.11 7.22 22.91
N VAL A 99 5.76 6.58 21.80
CA VAL A 99 5.67 7.19 20.46
C VAL A 99 4.37 6.79 19.78
N ALA A 100 3.98 7.51 18.75
CA ALA A 100 2.96 7.09 17.80
C ALA A 100 3.65 6.85 16.45
N SER A 101 3.16 5.90 15.67
CA SER A 101 3.74 5.50 14.38
C SER A 101 2.58 5.22 13.42
N PRO A 102 1.90 6.29 12.94
CA PRO A 102 0.78 6.14 12.03
C PRO A 102 1.24 5.63 10.67
N LEU A 103 0.49 4.68 10.12
CA LEU A 103 0.63 4.23 8.74
C LEU A 103 -0.68 4.50 7.99
N GLY A 104 -1.42 3.46 7.59
CA GLY A 104 -2.71 3.60 6.91
C GLY A 104 -3.72 4.46 7.68
N ILE A 105 -4.43 5.31 6.93
CA ILE A 105 -5.52 6.15 7.45
C ILE A 105 -6.75 6.13 6.54
N VAL A 106 -7.95 6.29 7.10
CA VAL A 106 -9.19 6.34 6.32
C VAL A 106 -10.29 7.11 7.06
N PHE A 107 -11.13 7.84 6.34
CA PHE A 107 -12.33 8.44 6.95
C PHE A 107 -13.43 7.40 7.17
N GLY A 108 -13.99 7.40 8.39
CA GLY A 108 -15.16 6.61 8.72
C GLY A 108 -16.48 7.30 8.36
N PRO A 109 -17.62 6.59 8.51
CA PRO A 109 -18.94 7.14 8.22
C PRO A 109 -19.35 8.27 9.18
N ASP A 110 -18.75 8.33 10.37
CA ASP A 110 -18.94 9.39 11.36
C ASP A 110 -18.17 10.68 11.04
N GLY A 111 -17.34 10.68 9.98
CA GLY A 111 -16.49 11.79 9.60
C GLY A 111 -15.17 11.88 10.36
N SER A 112 -14.92 10.96 11.30
CA SER A 112 -13.62 10.86 11.98
C SER A 112 -12.59 10.17 11.11
N LEU A 113 -11.31 10.48 11.34
CA LEU A 113 -10.19 9.79 10.71
C LEU A 113 -9.79 8.58 11.56
N TYR A 114 -9.74 7.40 10.95
CA TYR A 114 -9.29 6.16 11.55
C TYR A 114 -7.85 5.90 11.13
N ILE A 115 -6.99 5.55 12.09
CA ILE A 115 -5.53 5.48 11.88
C ILE A 115 -5.00 4.16 12.44
N CYS A 116 -4.17 3.48 11.67
CA CYS A 116 -3.34 2.37 12.14
C CYS A 116 -2.07 2.92 12.80
N ASP A 117 -1.95 2.71 14.10
CA ASP A 117 -0.78 3.08 14.89
C ASP A 117 0.13 1.85 15.05
N ASN A 118 1.13 1.73 14.19
CA ASN A 118 2.04 0.60 14.08
C ASN A 118 3.19 0.68 15.08
N GLN A 119 3.05 -0.05 16.19
CA GLN A 119 4.03 -0.04 17.26
C GLN A 119 5.17 -1.04 17.07
N ALA A 120 5.16 -1.87 16.01
CA ALA A 120 6.28 -2.75 15.70
C ALA A 120 7.53 -1.94 15.32
N PHE A 121 7.38 -0.81 14.61
CA PHE A 121 8.48 0.11 14.29
C PHE A 121 9.09 0.74 15.54
N ALA A 122 8.29 0.90 16.59
CA ALA A 122 8.73 1.36 17.91
C ALA A 122 9.27 0.22 18.82
N GLY A 123 9.46 -0.99 18.28
CA GLY A 123 9.91 -2.17 19.03
C GLY A 123 8.84 -2.81 19.92
N GLY A 124 7.57 -2.42 19.77
CA GLY A 124 6.45 -2.94 20.53
C GLY A 124 5.85 -4.21 19.91
N THR A 125 5.89 -5.33 20.63
CA THR A 125 5.22 -6.57 20.23
C THR A 125 3.76 -6.58 20.69
N LYS A 126 2.81 -6.81 19.77
CA LYS A 126 1.36 -6.80 20.03
C LYS A 126 0.88 -5.50 20.69
N LYS A 127 1.49 -4.37 20.32
CA LYS A 127 1.17 -3.03 20.85
C LYS A 127 0.53 -2.11 19.82
N SER A 128 0.42 -2.55 18.57
CA SER A 128 -0.22 -1.75 17.53
C SER A 128 -1.70 -1.55 17.85
N ARG A 129 -2.25 -0.43 17.37
CA ARG A 129 -3.60 0.02 17.72
C ARG A 129 -4.33 0.56 16.51
N VAL A 130 -5.66 0.62 16.62
CA VAL A 130 -6.49 1.47 15.76
C VAL A 130 -6.96 2.65 16.57
N LEU A 131 -6.71 3.85 16.06
CA LEU A 131 -7.13 5.11 16.65
C LEU A 131 -8.29 5.72 15.87
N ARG A 132 -9.14 6.50 16.54
CA ARG A 132 -10.12 7.41 15.93
C ARG A 132 -9.80 8.84 16.33
N MET A 133 -9.55 9.69 15.33
CA MET A 133 -9.32 11.11 15.49
C MET A 133 -10.53 11.91 15.00
N THR A 134 -11.13 12.70 15.89
CA THR A 134 -12.15 13.68 15.54
C THR A 134 -11.47 14.96 15.06
N ILE A 135 -11.91 15.45 13.90
CA ILE A 135 -11.41 16.68 13.27
C ILE A 135 -12.57 17.68 13.21
N GLU A 136 -12.38 18.87 13.78
CA GLU A 136 -13.32 19.99 13.73
C GLU A 136 -12.60 21.21 13.16
N ASP A 137 -13.24 21.92 12.22
CA ASP A 137 -12.67 23.09 11.54
C ASP A 137 -11.24 22.86 11.00
N GLY A 138 -10.99 21.65 10.50
CA GLY A 138 -9.69 21.24 9.95
C GLY A 138 -8.60 20.97 10.99
N LYS A 139 -8.94 20.87 12.27
CA LYS A 139 -7.99 20.58 13.37
C LYS A 139 -8.42 19.37 14.18
N ALA A 140 -7.43 18.56 14.59
CA ALA A 140 -7.68 17.45 15.50
C ALA A 140 -8.10 17.97 16.88
N VAL A 141 -9.23 17.49 17.40
CA VAL A 141 -9.74 17.88 18.72
C VAL A 141 -9.75 16.75 19.73
N LYS A 142 -9.79 15.50 19.26
CA LYS A 142 -9.83 14.32 20.11
C LYS A 142 -9.22 13.14 19.38
N THR A 143 -8.48 12.28 20.09
CA THR A 143 -8.02 10.99 19.58
C THR A 143 -8.30 9.91 20.62
N GLU A 144 -8.88 8.81 20.19
CA GLU A 144 -9.30 7.70 21.05
C GLU A 144 -8.77 6.38 20.52
N VAL A 145 -8.50 5.43 21.41
CA VAL A 145 -8.13 4.06 21.05
C VAL A 145 -9.39 3.24 20.88
N LEU A 146 -9.48 2.43 19.83
CA LEU A 146 -10.62 1.56 19.54
C LEU A 146 -10.25 0.08 19.54
N VAL A 147 -9.05 -0.25 19.06
CA VAL A 147 -8.52 -1.61 18.99
C VAL A 147 -7.09 -1.63 19.50
N GLU A 148 -6.73 -2.66 20.26
CA GLU A 148 -5.37 -2.95 20.74
C GLU A 148 -5.01 -4.42 20.55
N GLY A 149 -3.73 -4.75 20.73
CA GLY A 149 -3.22 -6.14 20.64
C GLY A 149 -2.75 -6.54 19.25
N LEU A 150 -2.86 -5.63 18.27
CA LEU A 150 -2.35 -5.81 16.92
C LEU A 150 -0.82 -5.87 16.97
N GLN A 151 -0.21 -6.67 16.10
CA GLN A 151 1.23 -6.80 16.00
C GLN A 151 1.83 -5.64 15.19
N MET A 152 1.36 -5.44 13.96
CA MET A 152 1.89 -4.56 12.93
C MET A 152 0.73 -4.04 12.06
N ALA A 153 -0.14 -3.24 12.68
CA ALA A 153 -1.30 -2.63 12.02
C ALA A 153 -0.83 -1.70 10.89
N ASN A 154 -1.40 -1.82 9.70
CA ASN A 154 -0.88 -1.14 8.52
C ASN A 154 -1.99 -0.52 7.66
N GLY A 155 -2.22 -0.99 6.43
CA GLY A 155 -3.30 -0.49 5.57
C GLY A 155 -4.68 -0.59 6.23
N ILE A 156 -5.55 0.36 5.92
CA ILE A 156 -6.89 0.45 6.50
C ILE A 156 -7.89 0.93 5.46
N ALA A 157 -9.08 0.33 5.43
CA ALA A 157 -10.13 0.69 4.48
C ALA A 157 -11.52 0.54 5.10
N VAL A 158 -12.52 1.17 4.47
CA VAL A 158 -13.90 1.15 4.93
C VAL A 158 -14.82 0.60 3.85
N ARG A 159 -15.66 -0.37 4.21
CA ARG A 159 -16.75 -0.84 3.35
C ARG A 159 -17.92 -1.36 4.18
N GLY A 160 -19.15 -1.09 3.73
CA GLY A 160 -20.34 -1.79 4.21
C GLY A 160 -20.54 -1.73 5.73
N GLY A 161 -20.27 -0.58 6.35
CA GLY A 161 -20.42 -0.38 7.80
C GLY A 161 -19.34 -1.07 8.64
N SER A 162 -18.23 -1.48 8.03
CA SER A 162 -17.07 -2.05 8.71
C SER A 162 -15.78 -1.34 8.34
N LEU A 163 -14.84 -1.36 9.28
CA LEU A 163 -13.44 -1.02 9.14
C LEU A 163 -12.64 -2.29 8.89
N TYR A 164 -11.74 -2.26 7.92
CA TYR A 164 -10.86 -3.35 7.55
C TYR A 164 -9.42 -2.90 7.81
N VAL A 165 -8.66 -3.70 8.55
CA VAL A 165 -7.31 -3.36 8.99
C VAL A 165 -6.38 -4.49 8.59
N ASN A 166 -5.39 -4.17 7.78
CA ASN A 166 -4.32 -5.10 7.49
C ASN A 166 -3.42 -5.25 8.71
N GLU A 167 -3.10 -6.50 9.02
CA GLU A 167 -2.13 -6.91 10.02
C GLU A 167 -0.99 -7.60 9.27
N THR A 168 0.13 -6.89 9.11
CA THR A 168 1.19 -7.28 8.20
C THR A 168 1.95 -8.54 8.65
N ALA A 169 1.92 -8.85 9.95
CA ALA A 169 2.51 -10.07 10.47
C ALA A 169 1.77 -10.54 11.74
N ILE A 170 0.73 -11.36 11.58
CA ILE A 170 -0.01 -11.96 12.71
C ILE A 170 0.87 -12.99 13.43
N ASP A 171 1.46 -13.91 12.64
CA ASP A 171 2.41 -14.91 13.11
C ASP A 171 3.66 -14.87 12.21
N PRO A 172 4.67 -14.06 12.59
CA PRO A 172 5.90 -13.95 11.82
C PRO A 172 6.72 -15.24 11.81
N GLU A 173 6.49 -16.18 12.73
CA GLU A 173 7.30 -17.40 12.82
C GLU A 173 6.73 -18.56 11.98
N ALA A 174 5.49 -18.44 11.54
CA ALA A 174 4.86 -19.37 10.60
C ALA A 174 5.59 -19.40 9.25
N LYS A 175 5.53 -20.56 8.56
CA LYS A 175 6.09 -20.78 7.23
C LYS A 175 5.07 -21.49 6.33
N PRO A 176 4.45 -20.79 5.34
CA PRO A 176 4.58 -19.36 5.02
C PRO A 176 4.16 -18.43 6.17
N MET A 177 4.63 -17.18 6.19
CA MET A 177 4.26 -16.21 7.23
C MET A 177 2.75 -15.92 7.17
N ILE A 178 2.11 -15.82 8.34
CA ILE A 178 0.69 -15.50 8.42
C ILE A 178 0.52 -14.00 8.66
N SER A 179 -0.22 -13.38 7.76
CA SER A 179 -0.73 -12.01 7.85
C SER A 179 -2.24 -12.02 7.56
N GLY A 180 -2.89 -10.87 7.50
CA GLY A 180 -4.29 -10.86 7.11
C GLY A 180 -5.01 -9.54 7.27
N VAL A 181 -6.33 -9.61 7.16
CA VAL A 181 -7.24 -8.48 7.29
C VAL A 181 -8.18 -8.76 8.47
N TYR A 182 -8.13 -7.91 9.49
CA TYR A 182 -9.16 -7.84 10.51
C TYR A 182 -10.35 -7.02 10.01
N ARG A 183 -11.56 -7.40 10.41
CA ARG A 183 -12.79 -6.64 10.13
C ARG A 183 -13.52 -6.32 11.43
N PHE A 184 -13.75 -5.04 11.67
CA PHE A 184 -14.51 -4.52 12.80
C PHE A 184 -15.74 -3.76 12.30
N LYS A 185 -16.94 -4.07 12.81
CA LYS A 185 -18.13 -3.28 12.51
C LYS A 185 -18.05 -1.93 13.22
N PHE A 186 -18.50 -0.84 12.61
CA PHE A 186 -18.52 0.44 13.35
C PHE A 186 -19.42 0.39 14.60
N SER A 187 -20.43 -0.47 14.60
CA SER A 187 -21.35 -0.64 15.73
C SER A 187 -20.72 -1.27 16.98
N GLU A 188 -19.56 -1.91 16.87
CA GLU A 188 -18.81 -2.46 18.02
C GLU A 188 -17.61 -1.61 18.44
N LEU A 189 -17.26 -0.59 17.66
CA LEU A 189 -16.15 0.31 17.98
C LEU A 189 -16.59 1.34 19.03
N ASP A 190 -16.19 1.11 20.27
CA ASP A 190 -16.48 1.98 21.41
C ASP A 190 -15.18 2.23 22.22
N PRO A 191 -14.73 3.49 22.37
CA PRO A 191 -13.54 3.82 23.15
C PRO A 191 -13.68 3.49 24.65
N ALA A 192 -14.91 3.32 25.17
CA ALA A 192 -15.12 2.84 26.53
C ALA A 192 -14.93 1.31 26.65
N ASN A 193 -14.99 0.58 25.54
CA ASN A 193 -14.89 -0.87 25.45
C ASN A 193 -13.94 -1.28 24.32
N VAL A 194 -12.66 -0.92 24.49
CA VAL A 194 -11.60 -1.18 23.51
C VAL A 194 -11.50 -2.68 23.17
N ILE A 195 -11.57 -2.99 21.88
CA ILE A 195 -11.42 -4.37 21.36
C ILE A 195 -9.96 -4.80 21.50
N LYS A 196 -9.74 -6.02 21.97
CA LYS A 196 -8.40 -6.60 22.11
C LYS A 196 -8.28 -7.83 21.21
N VAL A 197 -7.49 -7.72 20.15
CA VAL A 197 -7.32 -8.84 19.22
C VAL A 197 -6.39 -9.92 19.78
N THR A 198 -6.63 -11.17 19.41
CA THR A 198 -5.88 -12.33 19.90
C THR A 198 -5.00 -13.03 18.87
N GLY A 199 -4.78 -12.42 17.69
CA GLY A 199 -3.95 -12.99 16.62
C GLY A 199 -4.75 -13.89 15.67
N SER A 200 -4.18 -15.02 15.27
CA SER A 200 -4.72 -15.91 14.21
C SER A 200 -6.07 -16.55 14.53
N ASP A 201 -6.40 -16.73 15.81
CA ASP A 201 -7.66 -17.34 16.25
C ASP A 201 -8.74 -16.31 16.60
N ASP A 202 -8.46 -15.02 16.39
CA ASP A 202 -9.40 -13.95 16.72
C ASP A 202 -10.62 -13.97 15.77
N PRO A 203 -11.86 -13.83 16.28
CA PRO A 203 -13.07 -13.87 15.45
C PRO A 203 -13.19 -12.70 14.47
N HIS A 204 -12.43 -11.62 14.64
CA HIS A 204 -12.38 -10.50 13.70
C HIS A 204 -11.43 -10.78 12.54
N LEU A 205 -10.57 -11.82 12.60
CA LEU A 205 -9.71 -12.17 11.47
C LEU A 205 -10.58 -12.61 10.30
N PHE A 206 -10.73 -11.71 9.33
CA PHE A 206 -11.70 -11.85 8.26
C PHE A 206 -11.12 -12.53 7.03
N LEU A 207 -9.85 -12.20 6.71
CA LEU A 207 -9.09 -12.85 5.66
C LEU A 207 -7.71 -13.20 6.22
N LYS A 208 -7.35 -14.49 6.19
CA LYS A 208 -5.97 -14.94 6.40
C LYS A 208 -5.21 -14.85 5.08
N VAL A 209 -4.01 -14.28 5.11
CA VAL A 209 -3.07 -14.21 4.00
C VAL A 209 -1.81 -14.98 4.36
N GLU A 210 -1.34 -15.81 3.44
CA GLU A 210 -0.06 -16.52 3.56
C GLU A 210 0.94 -15.85 2.62
N THR A 211 2.13 -15.55 3.14
CA THR A 211 3.19 -14.86 2.41
C THR A 211 4.40 -15.77 2.35
N ASP A 212 4.70 -16.31 1.17
CA ASP A 212 5.97 -16.99 0.92
C ASP A 212 7.01 -15.97 0.43
N TYR A 213 8.05 -15.77 1.22
CA TYR A 213 9.01 -14.69 1.02
C TYR A 213 10.42 -15.24 0.76
N PRO A 214 11.17 -14.67 -0.20
CA PRO A 214 12.48 -15.21 -0.60
C PRO A 214 13.59 -14.94 0.41
N ASN A 215 13.45 -13.94 1.30
CA ASN A 215 14.42 -13.56 2.33
C ASN A 215 13.77 -12.64 3.38
N ASP A 216 14.46 -12.37 4.48
CA ASP A 216 13.91 -11.60 5.62
C ASP A 216 13.52 -10.15 5.28
N LEU A 217 14.11 -9.52 4.25
CA LEU A 217 13.68 -8.19 3.76
C LEU A 217 12.35 -8.23 3.01
N MET A 218 11.85 -9.42 2.68
CA MET A 218 10.54 -9.60 2.05
C MET A 218 9.55 -10.22 3.04
N LYS A 219 9.90 -10.31 4.33
CA LYS A 219 9.03 -10.84 5.39
C LYS A 219 7.98 -9.80 5.81
N VAL A 220 7.17 -9.38 4.85
CA VAL A 220 6.12 -8.35 4.96
C VAL A 220 4.88 -8.88 4.25
N GLY A 221 3.77 -9.01 4.97
CA GLY A 221 2.54 -9.63 4.46
C GLY A 221 1.53 -8.64 3.92
N ALA A 222 0.27 -8.81 4.32
CA ALA A 222 -0.83 -7.88 4.01
C ALA A 222 -0.46 -6.44 4.42
N ASN A 223 -0.32 -5.55 3.43
CA ASN A 223 0.23 -4.21 3.64
C ASN A 223 -0.80 -3.11 3.28
N GLY A 224 -0.99 -2.78 2.00
CA GLY A 224 -2.09 -1.93 1.52
C GLY A 224 -3.43 -2.66 1.31
N ILE A 225 -4.54 -1.92 1.41
CA ILE A 225 -5.90 -2.41 1.18
C ILE A 225 -6.81 -1.32 0.62
N ASP A 226 -7.63 -1.66 -0.39
CA ASP A 226 -8.72 -0.80 -0.84
C ASP A 226 -9.86 -1.61 -1.49
N PHE A 227 -10.98 -0.96 -1.81
CA PHE A 227 -12.16 -1.56 -2.41
C PHE A 227 -12.55 -0.87 -3.71
N ASP A 228 -12.95 -1.65 -4.73
CA ASP A 228 -13.54 -1.09 -5.94
C ASP A 228 -15.02 -0.70 -5.78
N SER A 229 -15.57 -0.01 -6.78
CA SER A 229 -16.97 0.41 -6.81
C SER A 229 -17.98 -0.74 -6.75
N LYS A 230 -17.55 -1.98 -7.03
CA LYS A 230 -18.35 -3.21 -6.92
C LYS A 230 -18.21 -3.87 -5.56
N GLY A 231 -17.35 -3.34 -4.70
CA GLY A 231 -17.08 -3.84 -3.36
C GLY A 231 -16.15 -5.04 -3.32
N ASN A 232 -15.36 -5.31 -4.36
CA ASN A 232 -14.26 -6.28 -4.26
C ASN A 232 -13.12 -5.67 -3.44
N MET A 233 -12.49 -6.47 -2.60
CA MET A 233 -11.36 -6.07 -1.77
C MET A 233 -10.06 -6.42 -2.47
N TYR A 234 -9.09 -5.51 -2.41
CA TYR A 234 -7.73 -5.70 -2.90
C TYR A 234 -6.78 -5.57 -1.74
N VAL A 235 -5.86 -6.52 -1.59
CA VAL A 235 -4.87 -6.54 -0.50
C VAL A 235 -3.49 -6.75 -1.12
N CYS A 236 -2.59 -5.82 -0.88
CA CYS A 236 -1.20 -5.95 -1.26
C CYS A 236 -0.49 -6.96 -0.35
N ASN A 237 0.08 -8.01 -0.94
CA ASN A 237 0.89 -9.00 -0.24
C ASN A 237 2.36 -8.73 -0.58
N PHE A 238 2.98 -7.82 0.19
CA PHE A 238 4.25 -7.19 -0.14
C PHE A 238 5.35 -8.19 -0.50
N GLY A 239 5.57 -9.18 0.37
CA GLY A 239 6.64 -10.16 0.28
C GLY A 239 6.57 -11.05 -0.96
N GLU A 240 5.37 -11.18 -1.54
CA GLU A 240 5.14 -11.97 -2.73
C GLU A 240 5.12 -11.15 -4.03
N ALA A 241 5.27 -9.81 -3.94
CA ALA A 241 5.04 -8.89 -5.05
C ALA A 241 3.71 -9.20 -5.77
N ALA A 242 2.63 -9.25 -4.98
CA ALA A 242 1.32 -9.72 -5.44
C ALA A 242 0.18 -8.90 -4.85
N VAL A 243 -0.90 -8.78 -5.63
CA VAL A 243 -2.17 -8.23 -5.15
C VAL A 243 -3.19 -9.36 -5.06
N ILE A 244 -3.78 -9.54 -3.89
CA ILE A 244 -4.86 -10.48 -3.63
C ILE A 244 -6.19 -9.77 -3.87
N LYS A 245 -7.13 -10.44 -4.55
CA LYS A 245 -8.52 -10.00 -4.70
C LYS A 245 -9.44 -10.92 -3.92
N ALA A 246 -10.34 -10.33 -3.14
CA ALA A 246 -11.46 -11.03 -2.51
C ALA A 246 -12.80 -10.49 -2.99
N THR A 247 -13.71 -11.38 -3.38
CA THR A 247 -15.11 -11.08 -3.68
C THR A 247 -16.00 -11.52 -2.52
N PHE A 248 -17.24 -11.04 -2.50
CA PHE A 248 -18.15 -11.20 -1.37
C PHE A 248 -19.50 -11.76 -1.79
N LYS A 249 -20.11 -12.51 -0.87
CA LYS A 249 -21.53 -12.90 -0.93
C LYS A 249 -22.41 -11.74 -0.47
N GLU A 250 -23.71 -11.86 -0.69
CA GLU A 250 -24.71 -10.86 -0.26
C GLU A 250 -24.70 -10.61 1.27
N ASP A 251 -24.35 -11.62 2.07
CA ASP A 251 -24.26 -11.52 3.53
C ASP A 251 -22.97 -10.84 4.03
N GLY A 252 -22.09 -10.41 3.11
CA GLY A 252 -20.83 -9.76 3.43
C GLY A 252 -19.70 -10.71 3.86
N THR A 253 -19.90 -12.03 3.76
CA THR A 253 -18.81 -13.02 3.89
C THR A 253 -18.01 -13.14 2.59
N ILE A 254 -16.78 -13.65 2.68
CA ILE A 254 -15.93 -13.88 1.51
C ILE A 254 -16.55 -14.97 0.64
N ASP A 255 -16.64 -14.70 -0.67
CA ASP A 255 -17.06 -15.67 -1.68
C ASP A 255 -15.83 -16.37 -2.29
N LYS A 256 -14.91 -15.58 -2.86
CA LYS A 256 -13.70 -16.09 -3.51
C LYS A 256 -12.50 -15.23 -3.15
N VAL A 257 -11.34 -15.87 -3.01
CA VAL A 257 -10.01 -15.24 -2.91
C VAL A 257 -9.15 -15.74 -4.07
N SER A 258 -8.40 -14.84 -4.70
CA SER A 258 -7.47 -15.17 -5.78
C SER A 258 -6.38 -14.12 -5.90
N ASN A 259 -5.21 -14.46 -6.44
CA ASN A 259 -4.24 -13.46 -6.86
C ASN A 259 -4.80 -12.72 -8.09
N LEU A 260 -4.94 -11.39 -7.97
CA LEU A 260 -5.23 -10.52 -9.10
C LEU A 260 -4.02 -10.47 -10.02
N CYS A 261 -2.85 -10.20 -9.45
CA CYS A 261 -1.57 -10.20 -10.13
C CYS A 261 -0.47 -10.69 -9.18
N LYS A 262 0.60 -11.27 -9.75
CA LYS A 262 1.84 -11.63 -9.06
C LYS A 262 2.97 -11.53 -10.06
N GLY A 263 4.06 -10.85 -9.72
CA GLY A 263 5.10 -10.49 -10.68
C GLY A 263 4.57 -9.56 -11.78
N GLN A 264 5.13 -9.65 -13.00
CA GLN A 264 4.93 -8.68 -14.10
C GLN A 264 5.74 -7.38 -13.93
N GLY A 265 6.90 -7.45 -13.27
CA GLY A 265 7.84 -6.33 -13.14
C GLY A 265 7.68 -5.51 -11.86
N ILE A 266 6.65 -5.79 -11.05
CA ILE A 266 6.58 -5.34 -9.65
C ILE A 266 7.54 -6.14 -8.78
N GLU A 267 8.22 -5.45 -7.86
CA GLU A 267 9.20 -6.04 -6.94
C GLU A 267 8.65 -6.15 -5.50
N SER A 268 7.69 -5.30 -5.14
CA SER A 268 6.80 -5.45 -3.99
C SER A 268 5.44 -4.81 -4.26
N SER A 269 4.54 -4.89 -3.28
CA SER A 269 3.25 -4.21 -3.28
C SER A 269 2.97 -3.67 -1.89
N ASP A 270 2.98 -2.36 -1.72
CA ASP A 270 2.85 -1.69 -0.42
C ASP A 270 1.46 -1.05 -0.26
N GLY A 271 1.35 0.24 0.03
CA GLY A 271 0.11 1.00 0.01
C GLY A 271 -0.54 1.04 -1.37
N CYS A 272 -1.87 1.15 -1.39
CA CYS A 272 -2.63 1.14 -2.63
C CYS A 272 -3.95 1.92 -2.55
N HIS A 273 -4.44 2.34 -3.71
CA HIS A 273 -5.68 3.10 -3.83
C HIS A 273 -6.43 2.76 -5.12
N ILE A 274 -7.74 2.53 -5.01
CA ILE A 274 -8.64 2.42 -6.15
C ILE A 274 -9.05 3.82 -6.61
N ASP A 275 -8.83 4.11 -7.89
CA ASP A 275 -9.27 5.36 -8.49
C ASP A 275 -10.73 5.33 -8.97
N GLN A 276 -11.19 6.46 -9.50
CA GLN A 276 -12.55 6.63 -10.01
C GLN A 276 -12.92 5.73 -11.20
N ASN A 277 -11.96 5.03 -11.82
CA ASN A 277 -12.15 4.12 -12.94
C ASN A 277 -12.11 2.63 -12.52
N ASP A 278 -12.02 2.35 -11.22
CA ASP A 278 -11.71 1.04 -10.66
C ASP A 278 -10.34 0.50 -11.11
N ASP A 279 -9.35 1.36 -11.40
CA ASP A 279 -7.96 0.94 -11.53
C ASP A 279 -7.28 1.00 -10.16
N LEU A 280 -6.49 -0.03 -9.81
CA LEU A 280 -5.74 -0.07 -8.55
C LEU A 280 -4.36 0.54 -8.77
N TRP A 281 -4.04 1.58 -8.02
CA TRP A 281 -2.72 2.20 -7.96
C TRP A 281 -1.96 1.60 -6.78
N VAL A 282 -0.74 1.15 -7.00
CA VAL A 282 0.07 0.47 -5.98
C VAL A 282 1.46 1.09 -5.93
N ALA A 283 1.94 1.35 -4.73
CA ALA A 283 3.34 1.68 -4.49
C ALA A 283 4.17 0.39 -4.51
N ASP A 284 5.12 0.31 -5.43
CA ASP A 284 6.15 -0.73 -5.48
C ASP A 284 7.39 -0.19 -4.75
N PHE A 285 7.37 -0.35 -3.43
CA PHE A 285 8.39 0.12 -2.51
C PHE A 285 9.79 -0.37 -2.89
N MET A 286 9.93 -1.68 -3.18
CA MET A 286 11.22 -2.30 -3.47
C MET A 286 11.71 -1.93 -4.86
N GLY A 287 10.79 -1.82 -5.82
CA GLY A 287 11.10 -1.47 -7.20
C GLY A 287 11.21 0.04 -7.45
N ASN A 288 11.03 0.86 -6.41
CA ASN A 288 11.00 2.31 -6.44
C ASN A 288 10.12 2.84 -7.60
N ALA A 289 8.87 2.37 -7.61
CA ALA A 289 7.95 2.56 -8.72
C ALA A 289 6.50 2.78 -8.25
N ILE A 290 5.70 3.43 -9.11
CA ILE A 290 4.25 3.44 -9.01
C ILE A 290 3.68 2.64 -10.16
N VAL A 291 2.80 1.70 -9.84
CA VAL A 291 2.16 0.83 -10.83
C VAL A 291 0.64 0.98 -10.80
N LYS A 292 0.04 0.75 -11.95
CA LYS A 292 -1.41 0.66 -12.13
C LYS A 292 -1.79 -0.76 -12.51
N VAL A 293 -2.71 -1.36 -11.77
CA VAL A 293 -3.22 -2.72 -11.98
C VAL A 293 -4.68 -2.65 -12.42
N CYS A 294 -4.98 -3.23 -13.58
CA CYS A 294 -6.36 -3.35 -14.05
C CYS A 294 -7.11 -4.36 -13.17
N THR A 295 -8.12 -3.93 -12.42
CA THR A 295 -8.87 -4.79 -11.48
C THR A 295 -9.70 -5.90 -12.14
N LYS A 296 -9.89 -5.82 -13.46
CA LYS A 296 -10.63 -6.80 -14.27
C LYS A 296 -9.74 -7.91 -14.81
N SER A 297 -8.55 -7.58 -15.32
CA SER A 297 -7.63 -8.53 -15.96
C SER A 297 -6.43 -8.92 -15.11
N GLY A 298 -6.03 -8.06 -14.16
CA GLY A 298 -4.77 -8.21 -13.41
C GLY A 298 -3.53 -7.76 -14.18
N ASP A 299 -3.72 -7.09 -15.33
CA ASP A 299 -2.60 -6.54 -16.11
C ASP A 299 -1.96 -5.38 -15.33
N VAL A 300 -0.62 -5.41 -15.25
CA VAL A 300 0.19 -4.41 -14.56
C VAL A 300 0.82 -3.46 -15.58
N THR A 301 0.70 -2.16 -15.33
CA THR A 301 1.43 -1.11 -16.04
C THR A 301 2.33 -0.36 -15.06
N ILE A 302 3.64 -0.37 -15.29
CA ILE A 302 4.57 0.49 -14.55
C ILE A 302 4.39 1.91 -15.07
N VAL A 303 3.93 2.82 -14.21
CA VAL A 303 3.61 4.20 -14.60
C VAL A 303 4.82 5.10 -14.46
N ALA A 304 5.53 4.98 -13.34
CA ALA A 304 6.78 5.68 -13.07
C ALA A 304 7.73 4.74 -12.33
N LYS A 305 9.03 4.86 -12.60
CA LYS A 305 10.10 4.11 -11.93
C LYS A 305 11.42 4.87 -12.03
N ASN A 306 12.21 4.84 -10.99
CA ASN A 306 13.59 5.33 -10.99
C ASN A 306 14.50 4.39 -10.19
N GLU A 307 15.81 4.53 -10.37
CA GLU A 307 16.78 3.88 -9.47
C GLU A 307 16.67 4.50 -8.06
N PRO A 308 17.07 3.78 -6.99
CA PRO A 308 17.19 4.33 -5.64
C PRO A 308 18.01 5.64 -5.64
N GLY A 309 17.58 6.62 -4.86
CA GLY A 309 18.05 8.00 -4.94
C GLY A 309 18.01 8.72 -3.60
N ASP A 310 17.88 10.05 -3.64
CA ASP A 310 17.77 10.94 -2.47
C ASP A 310 16.50 11.83 -2.54
N GLY A 311 15.54 11.47 -3.39
CA GLY A 311 14.27 12.17 -3.62
C GLY A 311 14.33 13.65 -4.03
N LYS A 312 15.49 14.31 -4.09
CA LYS A 312 15.60 15.79 -4.07
C LYS A 312 14.95 16.50 -5.27
N ASP A 313 14.83 15.81 -6.40
CA ASP A 313 14.19 16.33 -7.62
C ASP A 313 12.75 15.82 -7.80
N GLY A 314 12.22 15.13 -6.77
CA GLY A 314 10.92 14.50 -6.77
C GLY A 314 10.91 13.05 -7.26
N ALA A 315 12.07 12.47 -7.55
CA ALA A 315 12.20 11.03 -7.76
C ALA A 315 11.55 10.23 -6.61
N LEU A 316 11.03 9.04 -6.92
CA LEU A 316 10.48 8.15 -5.90
C LEU A 316 11.62 7.72 -4.98
N ASP A 317 11.31 7.61 -3.69
CA ASP A 317 12.29 7.18 -2.69
C ASP A 317 11.60 6.38 -1.60
N ALA A 318 11.64 5.04 -1.74
CA ALA A 318 10.82 4.15 -0.93
C ALA A 318 9.33 4.56 -0.94
N PRO A 319 8.66 4.59 -2.11
CA PRO A 319 7.25 4.96 -2.18
C PRO A 319 6.42 3.98 -1.37
N SER A 320 5.66 4.48 -0.41
CA SER A 320 4.90 3.64 0.51
C SER A 320 3.41 3.66 0.23
N GLU A 321 2.86 4.76 -0.28
CA GLU A 321 1.48 4.87 -0.73
C GLU A 321 1.36 5.84 -1.91
N CYS A 322 0.31 5.63 -2.73
CA CYS A 322 -0.04 6.56 -3.78
C CYS A 322 -1.55 6.75 -3.90
N ILE A 323 -1.97 7.98 -4.19
CA ILE A 323 -3.38 8.33 -4.39
C ILE A 323 -3.54 9.13 -5.68
N ARG A 324 -4.47 8.70 -6.53
CA ARG A 324 -4.89 9.47 -7.69
C ARG A 324 -6.00 10.46 -7.32
N ARG A 325 -5.72 11.75 -7.54
CA ARG A 325 -6.73 12.84 -7.45
C ARG A 325 -6.75 13.57 -8.79
N GLY A 326 -7.75 13.29 -9.61
CA GLY A 326 -7.88 13.85 -10.95
C GLY A 326 -6.82 13.31 -11.92
N ASN A 327 -6.05 14.21 -12.53
CA ASN A 327 -4.95 13.90 -13.43
C ASN A 327 -3.58 13.84 -12.73
N LYS A 328 -3.56 13.81 -11.39
CA LYS A 328 -2.34 13.71 -10.60
C LYS A 328 -2.36 12.46 -9.73
N VAL A 329 -1.21 11.83 -9.59
CA VAL A 329 -0.94 10.79 -8.58
C VAL A 329 0.03 11.37 -7.56
N TYR A 330 -0.41 11.44 -6.31
CA TYR A 330 0.38 11.91 -5.17
C TYR A 330 1.04 10.69 -4.56
N VAL A 331 2.31 10.82 -4.18
CA VAL A 331 3.09 9.71 -3.65
C VAL A 331 3.72 10.13 -2.33
N SER A 332 3.53 9.32 -1.29
CA SER A 332 4.31 9.38 -0.07
C SER A 332 5.59 8.58 -0.26
N ASN A 333 6.73 9.23 -0.02
CA ASN A 333 8.04 8.60 0.01
C ASN A 333 8.41 8.45 1.48
N ILE A 334 8.31 7.24 2.04
CA ILE A 334 8.56 7.06 3.48
C ILE A 334 10.04 7.20 3.83
N ASP A 335 10.92 7.04 2.83
CA ASP A 335 12.35 7.40 2.90
C ASP A 335 13.02 6.84 4.17
N ILE A 336 13.04 5.51 4.24
CA ILE A 336 13.64 4.73 5.33
C ILE A 336 14.73 3.80 4.79
N THR A 337 15.69 3.47 5.65
CA THR A 337 16.69 2.43 5.33
C THR A 337 16.03 1.05 5.33
N TYR A 338 15.64 0.58 4.15
CA TYR A 338 15.06 -0.75 3.94
C TYR A 338 15.27 -1.22 2.50
N GLY A 339 15.75 -2.47 2.35
CA GLY A 339 15.99 -3.04 1.04
C GLY A 339 17.02 -2.22 0.23
N PRO A 340 16.70 -1.79 -0.99
CA PRO A 340 17.61 -0.99 -1.81
C PRO A 340 17.65 0.50 -1.41
N ASN A 341 16.75 0.95 -0.52
CA ASN A 341 16.60 2.35 -0.13
C ASN A 341 17.38 2.66 1.16
N ALA A 342 17.82 3.91 1.28
CA ALA A 342 18.50 4.44 2.46
C ALA A 342 17.69 5.63 3.00
N TYR A 343 17.77 5.87 4.30
CA TYR A 343 17.21 7.09 4.88
C TYR A 343 18.04 8.31 4.47
N ASP A 344 17.37 9.35 3.99
CA ASP A 344 17.93 10.66 3.68
C ASP A 344 17.52 11.75 4.66
N GLU A 345 18.39 12.74 4.88
CA GLU A 345 18.06 13.89 5.75
C GLU A 345 17.03 14.83 5.08
N LEU A 346 16.96 14.82 3.75
CA LEU A 346 16.02 15.63 2.97
C LEU A 346 14.80 14.81 2.59
N GLN A 347 13.68 15.03 3.28
CA GLN A 347 12.47 14.25 3.09
C GLN A 347 11.54 14.92 2.07
N THR A 348 10.92 14.13 1.19
CA THR A 348 10.14 14.67 0.07
C THR A 348 8.79 13.96 -0.13
N MET A 349 7.91 14.61 -0.88
CA MET A 349 6.76 13.96 -1.51
C MET A 349 6.83 14.18 -3.01
N SER A 350 6.33 13.21 -3.77
CA SER A 350 6.32 13.26 -5.24
C SER A 350 4.91 13.41 -5.80
N VAL A 351 4.83 13.94 -7.01
CA VAL A 351 3.60 13.97 -7.81
C VAL A 351 3.90 13.50 -9.23
N ILE A 352 2.97 12.75 -9.83
CA ILE A 352 3.05 12.29 -11.22
C ILE A 352 1.84 12.86 -11.97
N ASN A 353 2.08 13.58 -13.07
CA ASN A 353 1.04 14.15 -13.92
C ASN A 353 0.66 13.15 -15.03
N LEU A 354 -0.64 12.80 -15.17
CA LEU A 354 -1.16 11.73 -16.03
C LEU A 354 -1.63 12.18 -17.43
N GLU A 355 -1.28 13.41 -17.84
CA GLU A 355 -1.79 14.15 -19.02
C GLU A 355 -3.24 14.66 -18.94
#